data_AF-A0A948U4S6-F1
#
_entry.id   AF-A0A948U4S6-F1
#
_cell.length_a   1.000
_cell.length_b   1.000
_cell.length_c   1.000
_cell.angle_alpha   90.00
_cell.angle_beta   90.00
_cell.angle_gamma   90.00
#
_symmetry.space_group_name_H-M   'P 1'
#
loop_
_entity.id
_entity.type
_entity.pdbx_description
1 polymer ?
#
loop_
_entity_poly.entity_id
_entity_poly.type
_entity_poly.pdbx_seq_one_letter_code
_entity_poly.pdbx_strand_id
1 'polypeptide(L)' 'MLKCNDRVVVAVSGGPDSVALIYLLNKLKKKWRLYLHIAHLNHMLRYDEAESDSIFVENLAEKL' A
#
# COMPACT_ATOMS: atom_id res chain seq x y z
N MET A 1 16.91 2.13 5.72
CA MET A 1 16.94 1.64 4.32
C MET A 1 16.50 0.19 4.28
N LEU A 2 15.76 -0.21 3.24
CA LEU A 2 15.33 -1.59 3.01
C LEU A 2 16.52 -2.49 2.64
N LYS A 3 16.42 -3.78 2.96
CA LYS A 3 17.37 -4.83 2.63
C LYS A 3 16.66 -6.02 1.99
N CYS A 4 17.45 -6.93 1.41
CA CYS A 4 16.90 -8.16 0.86
C CYS A 4 16.24 -9.01 1.97
N ASN A 5 15.12 -9.66 1.64
CA ASN A 5 14.30 -10.47 2.54
C ASN A 5 13.53 -9.70 3.63
N ASP A 6 13.51 -8.36 3.61
CA ASP A 6 12.74 -7.58 4.59
C ASP A 6 11.23 -7.84 4.47
N ARG A 7 10.56 -7.81 5.63
CA ARG A 7 9.10 -7.69 5.72
C ARG A 7 8.76 -6.23 5.94
N VAL A 8 7.99 -5.65 5.02
CA VAL A 8 7.72 -4.22 4.98
C VAL A 8 6.22 -4.00 5.05
N VAL A 9 5.80 -3.24 6.07
CA VAL A 9 4.45 -2.67 6.11
C VAL A 9 4.50 -1.31 5.44
N VAL A 10 3.71 -1.14 4.38
CA VAL A 10 3.62 0.10 3.60
C VAL A 10 2.31 0.77 3.93
N ALA A 11 2.38 1.99 4.47
CA ALA A 11 1.20 2.82 4.67
C ALA A 11 0.69 3.32 3.31
N VAL A 12 -0.55 2.95 2.96
CA VAL A 12 -1.19 3.35 1.70
C VAL A 12 -2.47 4.13 2.03
N SER A 13 -2.44 5.43 1.73
CA SER A 13 -3.56 6.34 2.00
C SER A 13 -4.67 6.29 0.94
N GLY A 14 -4.39 5.73 -0.23
CA GLY A 14 -5.24 5.86 -1.43
C GLY A 14 -4.78 7.00 -2.35
N GLY A 15 -4.06 7.98 -1.81
CA GLY A 15 -3.47 9.07 -2.57
C GLY A 15 -2.33 8.62 -3.52
N PRO A 16 -2.07 9.41 -4.58
CA PRO A 16 -1.20 9.04 -5.70
C PRO A 16 0.23 8.70 -5.27
N ASP A 17 0.80 9.41 -4.31
CA ASP A 17 2.17 9.19 -3.84
C ASP A 17 2.32 7.81 -3.19
N SER A 18 1.37 7.46 -2.32
CA SER A 18 1.37 6.17 -1.62
C SER A 18 1.07 5.00 -2.57
N VAL A 19 0.24 5.24 -3.59
CA VAL A 19 -0.03 4.28 -4.67
C VAL A 19 1.24 4.07 -5.51
N ALA A 20 1.91 5.14 -5.93
CA ALA A 20 3.16 5.04 -6.69
C ALA A 20 4.24 4.26 -5.90
N LEU A 21 4.35 4.53 -4.60
CA LEU A 21 5.29 3.83 -3.72
C LEU A 21 5.03 2.31 -3.70
N ILE A 22 3.79 1.87 -3.48
CA ILE A 22 3.50 0.42 -3.42
C ILE A 22 3.72 -0.26 -4.77
N TYR A 23 3.40 0.39 -5.88
CA TYR A 23 3.69 -0.15 -7.22
C TYR A 23 5.20 -0.30 -7.46
N LEU A 24 6.01 0.69 -7.06
CA LEU A 24 7.47 0.62 -7.19
C LEU A 24 8.06 -0.50 -6.32
N LEU A 25 7.63 -0.59 -5.06
CA LEU A 25 8.04 -1.65 -4.15
C LEU A 25 7.61 -3.03 -4.67
N ASN A 26 6.41 -3.17 -5.23
CA ASN A 26 5.95 -4.44 -5.80
C ASN A 26 6.80 -4.86 -7.01
N LYS A 27 7.18 -3.92 -7.88
CA LYS A 27 8.13 -4.18 -8.99
C LYS A 27 9.50 -4.64 -8.48
N LEU A 28 9.97 -4.08 -7.37
CA LEU A 28 11.26 -4.45 -6.76
C LEU A 28 11.20 -5.71 -5.90
N LYS A 29 10.00 -6.12 -5.48
CA LYS A 29 9.72 -7.23 -4.56
C LYS A 29 10.47 -8.50 -4.93
N LYS A 30 10.46 -8.90 -6.21
CA LYS A 30 11.16 -10.11 -6.67
C LYS A 30 12.68 -9.99 -6.57
N LYS A 31 13.24 -8.86 -7.01
CA LYS A 31 14.69 -8.62 -7.02
C LYS A 31 15.26 -8.59 -5.60
N TRP A 32 14.51 -8.01 -4.65
CA TRP A 32 14.94 -7.83 -3.26
C TRP A 32 14.32 -8.85 -2.31
N ARG A 33 13.49 -9.79 -2.82
CA ARG A 33 12.74 -10.77 -2.01
C ARG A 33 11.96 -10.13 -0.86
N LEU A 34 11.34 -8.99 -1.12
CA LEU A 34 10.55 -8.29 -0.10
C LEU A 34 9.24 -9.03 0.16
N TYR A 35 8.78 -8.98 1.40
CA TYR A 35 7.43 -9.37 1.80
C TYR A 35 6.66 -8.10 2.12
N LEU A 36 5.70 -7.75 1.28
CA LEU A 36 4.97 -6.48 1.39
C LEU A 36 3.61 -6.73 2.05
N HIS A 37 3.27 -5.89 3.02
CA HIS A 37 1.94 -5.77 3.60
C HIS A 37 1.46 -4.34 3.40
N ILE A 38 0.21 -4.17 2.98
CA ILE A 38 -0.42 -2.85 2.87
C ILE A 38 -1.18 -2.56 4.15
N ALA A 39 -0.99 -1.36 4.69
CA ALA A 39 -1.77 -0.83 5.81
C ALA A 39 -2.46 0.46 5.37
N HIS A 40 -3.79 0.47 5.43
CA HIS A 40 -4.61 1.67 5.28
C HIS A 40 -5.18 2.06 6.64
N LEU A 41 -5.25 3.36 6.93
CA LEU A 41 -5.90 3.88 8.12
C LEU A 41 -7.04 4.79 7.70
N ASN A 42 -8.26 4.32 7.89
CA ASN A 42 -9.45 5.14 7.71
C ASN A 42 -9.60 6.08 8.92
N HIS A 43 -9.36 7.37 8.71
CA HIS A 43 -9.45 8.39 9.77
C HIS A 43 -10.89 8.85 10.05
N MET A 44 -11.88 8.41 9.25
CA MET A 44 -13.30 8.76 9.40
C MET A 44 -13.59 10.28 9.38
N LEU A 45 -12.74 11.09 8.74
CA LEU A 45 -12.91 12.55 8.70
C LEU A 45 -14.06 12.99 7.78
N ARG A 46 -14.30 12.23 6.70
CA ARG A 46 -15.37 12.45 5.71
C ARG A 46 -15.87 11.08 5.29
N TYR A 47 -17.12 10.77 5.61
CA TYR A 47 -17.63 9.40 5.53
C TYR A 47 -17.49 8.80 4.11
N ASP A 48 -18.07 9.45 3.10
CA ASP A 48 -18.08 8.90 1.73
C ASP A 48 -16.69 8.83 1.09
N GLU A 49 -15.86 9.86 1.28
CA GLU A 49 -14.47 9.89 0.77
C GLU A 49 -13.62 8.82 1.46
N ALA A 50 -13.70 8.70 2.79
CA ALA A 50 -12.86 7.78 3.54
C ALA A 50 -13.23 6.30 3.31
N GLU A 51 -14.52 6.01 3.06
CA GLU A 51 -14.96 4.67 2.66
C GLU A 51 -14.48 4.33 1.25
N SER A 52 -14.60 5.28 0.31
CA SER A 52 -14.10 5.11 -1.06
C SER A 52 -12.59 4.83 -1.07
N ASP A 53 -11.81 5.54 -0.25
CA ASP A 53 -10.37 5.31 -0.12
C ASP A 53 -10.06 3.91 0.45
N SER A 54 -10.82 3.48 1.47
CA SER A 54 -10.67 2.15 2.08
C SER A 54 -10.91 1.04 1.06
N ILE A 55 -12.03 1.12 0.34
CA ILE A 55 -12.41 0.17 -0.72
C ILE A 55 -11.37 0.18 -1.85
N PHE A 56 -10.90 1.37 -2.25
CA PHE A 56 -9.88 1.49 -3.28
C PHE A 56 -8.58 0.78 -2.88
N VAL A 57 -8.10 0.99 -1.66
CA VAL A 57 -6.85 0.38 -1.18
C VAL A 57 -6.99 -1.13 -0.98
N GLU A 58 -8.15 -1.61 -0.53
CA GLU A 58 -8.45 -3.05 -0.46
C GLU A 58 -8.35 -3.71 -1.84
N ASN A 59 -9.06 -3.16 -2.84
CA ASN A 59 -9.00 -3.64 -4.22
C ASN A 59 -7.58 -3.56 -4.81
N LEU A 60 -6.80 -2.55 -4.43
CA LEU A 60 -5.40 -2.43 -4.84
C LEU A 60 -4.55 -3.55 -4.24
N ALA A 61 -4.77 -3.89 -2.96
CA ALA A 61 -4.03 -4.94 -2.28
C ALA A 61 -4.30 -6.33 -2.87
N GLU A 62 -5.52 -6.62 -3.30
CA GLU A 62 -5.85 -7.89 -3.97
C GLU A 62 -5.19 -8.05 -5.34
N LYS A 63 -4.91 -6.94 -6.03
CA LYS A 63 -4.33 -6.93 -7.38
C LYS A 63 -2.81 -7.07 -7.42
N LEU A 64 -2.09 -6.82 -6.32
CA LEU A 64 -0.63 -6.68 -6.28
C LEU A 64 0.11 -7.88 -5.70
#